data_AF-A0A922FCU7-F1
#
_entry.id   AF-A0A922FCU7-F1
#
_cell.length_a   1.000
_cell.length_b   1.000
_cell.length_c   1.000
_cell.angle_alpha   90.00
_cell.angle_beta   90.00
_cell.angle_gamma   90.00
#
_symmetry.space_group_name_H-M   'P 1'
#
loop_
_entity.id
_entity.type
_entity.pdbx_description
1 polymer ?
#
loop_
_entity_poly.entity_id
_entity_poly.type
_entity_poly.pdbx_seq_one_letter_code
_entity_poly.pdbx_strand_id
1 'polypeptide(L)'
;MSVNNNNPPKSMGASSSPFGNAGMPTNPAFAQSQAQIAAGFQSQFQLSQAQAMAQAQSKAQAAHAQAQAAHAQAQAQVAHAHFQAQLQAQGLSLNQSHTAGIGNLGASSPSMSTPGNLSAKRMPPKTPIRPLGVSPTNMVSPLKTMELSSAARRKKQKLPEKQLQDKVAAILPESALYTQLLEFEARVDAALVRKKVDIQEALKNPTHVQKTLRIYVFNTHANQIRTIPKKPNAEPPTWTLKIVGRILEDGVDPDQPGVVQKSNPSYPKFSSFFKRVTISLDQRLYPDNHIIMWENARSPAPHEGFEVKRQGDKEFTVNIRLEMKYEPEKFKLSPALMEVLGIEVDTRPRIIAAIWHYVKARKLQNPGDPSFFNCDPPLQRVFGEERMKFTMVSQKISQHLFPPQPIHLEHKIKLLGNTPAGTACYDVLVDVPIPILRELYALLANAEKNKEVDTCDEAICTAIRKIHEHRRRRSFFLGFSQSPVEFIDALIESQSRDLKIVAGEASRSAEKERHSEFFNQPW
;
A
#
# COMPACT_ATOMS: atom_id res chain seq x y z
N MET A 1 20.55 -61.24 -50.58
CA MET A 1 21.52 -60.14 -50.50
C MET A 1 20.88 -59.03 -49.68
N SER A 2 21.37 -58.56 -48.53
CA SER A 2 22.42 -59.03 -47.61
C SER A 2 22.09 -58.48 -46.20
N VAL A 3 21.95 -59.27 -45.12
CA VAL A 3 22.98 -59.60 -44.08
C VAL A 3 24.11 -58.56 -43.91
N ASN A 4 24.56 -58.16 -42.70
CA ASN A 4 24.18 -58.41 -41.27
C ASN A 4 24.79 -57.26 -40.38
N ASN A 5 24.68 -57.05 -39.05
CA ASN A 5 24.09 -57.67 -37.84
C ASN A 5 23.82 -56.50 -36.81
N ASN A 6 23.72 -56.48 -35.46
CA ASN A 6 23.81 -57.39 -34.29
C ASN A 6 23.07 -56.76 -33.04
N ASN A 7 23.30 -57.27 -31.82
CA ASN A 7 22.75 -56.85 -30.49
C ASN A 7 23.87 -57.00 -29.40
N PRO A 8 23.68 -56.94 -28.04
CA PRO A 8 22.67 -56.35 -27.12
C PRO A 8 23.38 -55.30 -26.17
N PRO A 9 23.19 -55.13 -24.81
CA PRO A 9 22.18 -55.52 -23.80
C PRO A 9 21.72 -54.34 -22.86
N LYS A 10 21.73 -54.53 -21.52
CA LYS A 10 21.37 -53.60 -20.39
C LYS A 10 22.09 -54.06 -19.09
N SER A 11 22.28 -53.20 -18.06
CA SER A 11 22.06 -53.51 -16.60
C SER A 11 22.53 -52.37 -15.65
N MET A 12 22.22 -52.55 -14.35
CA MET A 12 22.57 -51.78 -13.13
C MET A 12 21.72 -50.53 -12.82
N GLY A 13 21.26 -50.33 -11.57
CA GLY A 13 21.39 -51.22 -10.39
C GLY A 13 20.40 -50.89 -9.27
N ALA A 14 20.14 -51.87 -8.39
CA ALA A 14 19.27 -51.73 -7.23
C ALA A 14 20.11 -51.57 -5.94
N SER A 15 19.68 -50.68 -5.04
CA SER A 15 20.34 -50.42 -3.76
C SER A 15 19.56 -51.01 -2.58
N SER A 16 20.13 -51.99 -1.90
CA SER A 16 19.59 -52.55 -0.65
C SER A 16 20.21 -51.88 0.58
N SER A 17 19.36 -51.35 1.47
CA SER A 17 19.73 -51.05 2.86
C SER A 17 19.81 -52.33 3.70
N PRO A 18 20.36 -52.26 4.94
CA PRO A 18 19.47 -52.47 6.09
C PRO A 18 19.84 -51.70 7.38
N PHE A 19 18.93 -51.78 8.38
CA PHE A 19 19.05 -51.35 9.79
C PHE A 19 19.09 -49.83 10.12
N GLY A 20 18.62 -49.38 11.29
CA GLY A 20 17.98 -50.21 12.34
C GLY A 20 17.64 -49.59 13.71
N ASN A 21 17.09 -48.37 13.77
CA ASN A 21 16.23 -47.83 14.85
C ASN A 21 16.71 -47.73 16.34
N ALA A 22 16.50 -46.52 16.90
CA ALA A 22 16.21 -46.16 18.32
C ALA A 22 17.18 -46.54 19.49
N GLY A 23 17.38 -45.58 20.42
CA GLY A 23 17.97 -45.83 21.75
C GLY A 23 18.53 -44.59 22.48
N MET A 24 17.83 -44.11 23.50
CA MET A 24 18.23 -43.04 24.46
C MET A 24 17.72 -43.46 25.85
N PRO A 25 18.18 -42.90 26.99
CA PRO A 25 19.44 -42.20 27.29
C PRO A 25 20.15 -42.78 28.55
N THR A 26 21.27 -42.21 29.02
CA THR A 26 21.50 -41.76 30.44
C THR A 26 22.89 -41.15 30.67
N ASN A 27 23.05 -40.45 31.79
CA ASN A 27 24.20 -39.68 32.31
C ASN A 27 24.09 -39.78 33.87
N PRO A 28 25.03 -39.32 34.74
CA PRO A 28 26.44 -38.89 34.59
C PRO A 28 27.40 -39.57 35.62
N ALA A 29 28.70 -39.19 35.64
CA ALA A 29 29.46 -38.87 36.88
C ALA A 29 30.98 -38.55 36.66
N PHE A 30 31.50 -37.64 37.49
CA PHE A 30 32.90 -37.38 37.95
C PHE A 30 34.03 -38.34 37.49
N ALA A 31 35.27 -37.88 37.18
CA ALA A 31 36.13 -37.00 38.00
C ALA A 31 37.33 -36.40 37.22
N GLN A 32 38.08 -35.47 37.83
CA GLN A 32 39.33 -34.88 37.30
C GLN A 32 40.59 -35.53 37.90
N SER A 33 41.71 -35.57 37.15
CA SER A 33 43.02 -35.04 37.59
C SER A 33 44.14 -35.26 36.57
N GLN A 34 45.09 -34.32 36.50
CA GLN A 34 46.39 -34.34 35.78
C GLN A 34 46.34 -34.51 34.23
N ALA A 35 47.20 -33.90 33.42
CA ALA A 35 48.41 -33.10 33.68
C ALA A 35 48.52 -31.90 32.73
N GLN A 36 49.26 -30.85 33.15
CA GLN A 36 49.75 -29.80 32.24
C GLN A 36 51.11 -30.21 31.61
N ILE A 37 51.68 -29.33 30.78
CA ILE A 37 52.97 -29.48 30.05
C ILE A 37 52.85 -30.18 28.67
N ALA A 38 52.07 -29.56 27.76
CA ALA A 38 52.10 -29.84 26.32
C ALA A 38 51.71 -28.64 25.41
N ALA A 39 51.22 -27.53 25.97
CA ALA A 39 50.44 -26.51 25.24
C ALA A 39 51.25 -25.53 24.35
N GLY A 40 52.58 -25.61 24.32
CA GLY A 40 53.44 -24.58 23.72
C GLY A 40 53.54 -24.59 22.18
N PHE A 41 53.41 -25.75 21.53
CA PHE A 41 53.89 -25.91 20.14
C PHE A 41 52.80 -26.18 19.09
N GLN A 42 51.59 -26.65 19.48
CA GLN A 42 50.49 -26.89 18.54
C GLN A 42 49.67 -25.63 18.20
N SER A 43 49.58 -24.69 19.14
CA SER A 43 48.75 -23.48 19.04
C SER A 43 49.15 -22.55 17.88
N GLN A 44 50.46 -22.40 17.65
CA GLN A 44 50.99 -21.52 16.61
C GLN A 44 50.68 -22.00 15.18
N PHE A 45 50.56 -23.33 14.97
CA PHE A 45 50.25 -23.87 13.65
C PHE A 45 48.74 -23.77 13.32
N GLN A 46 47.86 -24.09 14.28
CA GLN A 46 46.40 -23.99 14.10
C GLN A 46 45.94 -22.56 13.77
N LEU A 47 46.55 -21.54 14.37
CA LEU A 47 46.17 -20.14 14.14
C LEU A 47 46.35 -19.72 12.67
N SER A 48 47.43 -20.18 12.01
CA SER A 48 47.69 -19.85 10.60
C SER A 48 46.67 -20.48 9.64
N GLN A 49 46.27 -21.74 9.90
CA GLN A 49 45.26 -22.44 9.10
C GLN A 49 43.86 -21.80 9.26
N ALA A 50 43.51 -21.38 10.47
CA ALA A 50 42.26 -20.65 10.72
C ALA A 50 42.20 -19.31 9.97
N GLN A 51 43.29 -18.52 9.98
CA GLN A 51 43.36 -17.26 9.21
C GLN A 51 43.29 -17.49 7.70
N ALA A 52 43.93 -18.55 7.18
CA ALA A 52 43.85 -18.90 5.76
C ALA A 52 42.42 -19.27 5.33
N MET A 53 41.70 -20.06 6.13
CA MET A 53 40.29 -20.41 5.86
C MET A 53 39.37 -19.18 5.93
N ALA A 54 39.58 -18.28 6.90
CA ALA A 54 38.80 -17.04 7.02
C ALA A 54 39.00 -16.11 5.79
N GLN A 55 40.22 -15.97 5.28
CA GLN A 55 40.49 -15.20 4.06
C GLN A 55 39.94 -15.87 2.79
N ALA A 56 39.92 -17.20 2.73
CA ALA A 56 39.30 -17.93 1.63
C ALA A 56 37.76 -17.73 1.61
N GLN A 57 37.12 -17.81 2.78
CA GLN A 57 35.67 -17.58 2.91
C GLN A 57 35.27 -16.14 2.58
N SER A 58 36.01 -15.12 3.05
CA SER A 58 35.67 -13.73 2.73
C SER A 58 35.85 -13.40 1.24
N LYS A 59 36.86 -13.96 0.57
CA LYS A 59 37.03 -13.86 -0.89
C LYS A 59 35.89 -14.56 -1.65
N ALA A 60 35.46 -15.73 -1.21
CA ALA A 60 34.33 -16.44 -1.82
C ALA A 60 33.00 -15.66 -1.66
N GLN A 61 32.75 -15.07 -0.49
CA GLN A 61 31.58 -14.22 -0.23
C GLN A 61 31.63 -12.93 -1.07
N ALA A 62 32.79 -12.28 -1.18
CA ALA A 62 32.96 -11.09 -2.02
C ALA A 62 32.71 -11.38 -3.51
N ALA A 63 33.21 -12.51 -4.02
CA ALA A 63 32.96 -12.94 -5.40
C ALA A 63 31.47 -13.24 -5.64
N HIS A 64 30.78 -13.87 -4.67
CA HIS A 64 29.34 -14.14 -4.76
C HIS A 64 28.51 -12.83 -4.74
N ALA A 65 28.88 -11.87 -3.90
CA ALA A 65 28.24 -10.55 -3.86
C ALA A 65 28.44 -9.77 -5.17
N GLN A 66 29.63 -9.82 -5.78
CA GLN A 66 29.87 -9.23 -7.10
C GLN A 66 29.06 -9.91 -8.21
N ALA A 67 28.92 -11.24 -8.19
CA ALA A 67 28.09 -11.97 -9.14
C ALA A 67 26.60 -11.60 -9.01
N GLN A 68 26.08 -11.48 -7.78
CA GLN A 68 24.71 -11.00 -7.53
C GLN A 68 24.51 -9.55 -8.00
N ALA A 69 25.46 -8.66 -7.74
CA ALA A 69 25.40 -7.26 -8.19
C ALA A 69 25.40 -7.15 -9.73
N ALA A 70 26.24 -7.93 -10.42
CA ALA A 70 26.25 -8.01 -11.88
C ALA A 70 24.93 -8.54 -12.44
N HIS A 71 24.33 -9.56 -11.81
CA HIS A 71 23.03 -10.08 -12.23
C HIS A 71 21.89 -9.06 -12.01
N ALA A 72 21.90 -8.33 -10.90
CA ALA A 72 20.95 -7.26 -10.64
C ALA A 72 21.08 -6.10 -11.66
N GLN A 73 22.30 -5.73 -12.04
CA GLN A 73 22.53 -4.73 -13.10
C GLN A 73 22.02 -5.22 -14.47
N ALA A 74 22.25 -6.49 -14.82
CA ALA A 74 21.72 -7.08 -16.04
C ALA A 74 20.18 -7.09 -16.06
N GLN A 75 19.53 -7.47 -14.96
CA GLN A 75 18.06 -7.41 -14.85
C GLN A 75 17.54 -5.96 -14.96
N ALA A 76 18.22 -4.99 -14.36
CA ALA A 76 17.85 -3.58 -14.48
C ALA A 76 18.00 -3.05 -15.91
N GLN A 77 19.03 -3.46 -16.65
CA GLN A 77 19.20 -3.11 -18.07
C GLN A 77 18.11 -3.74 -18.96
N VAL A 78 17.76 -5.01 -18.72
CA VAL A 78 16.64 -5.68 -19.42
C VAL A 78 15.32 -4.98 -19.13
N ALA A 79 15.04 -4.63 -17.87
CA ALA A 79 13.85 -3.87 -17.50
C ALA A 79 13.78 -2.48 -18.18
N HIS A 80 14.92 -1.76 -18.25
CA HIS A 80 15.01 -0.48 -18.94
C HIS A 80 14.78 -0.62 -20.45
N ALA A 81 15.36 -1.64 -21.09
CA ALA A 81 15.15 -1.91 -22.52
C ALA A 81 13.67 -2.25 -22.80
N HIS A 82 13.04 -3.06 -21.96
CA HIS A 82 11.63 -3.43 -22.10
C HIS A 82 10.69 -2.22 -21.89
N PHE A 83 11.01 -1.33 -20.96
CA PHE A 83 10.29 -0.07 -20.75
C PHE A 83 10.45 0.90 -21.93
N GLN A 84 11.66 1.00 -22.49
CA GLN A 84 11.94 1.84 -23.66
C GLN A 84 11.22 1.35 -24.92
N ALA A 85 11.17 0.02 -25.13
CA ALA A 85 10.38 -0.58 -26.21
C ALA A 85 8.87 -0.32 -26.02
N GLN A 86 8.37 -0.37 -24.78
CA GLN A 86 6.96 -0.09 -24.46
C GLN A 86 6.58 1.39 -24.69
N LEU A 87 7.51 2.33 -24.46
CA LEU A 87 7.33 3.75 -24.81
C LEU A 87 7.29 3.98 -26.33
N GLN A 88 8.17 3.32 -27.09
CA GLN A 88 8.16 3.38 -28.56
C GLN A 88 6.85 2.83 -29.14
N ALA A 89 6.33 1.73 -28.58
CA ALA A 89 5.03 1.16 -28.96
C ALA A 89 3.82 2.08 -28.67
N GLN A 90 3.99 3.15 -27.87
CA GLN A 90 2.97 4.15 -27.58
C GLN A 90 3.21 5.50 -28.28
N GLY A 91 4.22 5.61 -29.14
CA GLY A 91 4.46 6.80 -29.97
C GLY A 91 4.98 8.04 -29.23
N LEU A 92 5.41 7.91 -27.97
CA LEU A 92 5.90 9.02 -27.15
C LEU A 92 7.42 9.10 -27.17
N SER A 93 7.97 9.89 -28.11
CA SER A 93 9.40 10.21 -28.12
C SER A 93 9.73 11.29 -27.08
N LEU A 94 10.75 11.03 -26.25
CA LEU A 94 11.38 12.02 -25.38
C LEU A 94 12.80 12.28 -25.88
N ASN A 95 13.01 13.39 -26.58
CA ASN A 95 14.33 13.76 -27.11
C ASN A 95 15.32 14.03 -25.97
N GLN A 96 16.38 13.24 -25.89
CA GLN A 96 17.51 13.43 -24.98
C GLN A 96 18.74 13.88 -25.78
N SER A 97 19.02 15.17 -25.81
CA SER A 97 20.17 15.75 -26.50
C SER A 97 21.45 15.64 -25.65
N HIS A 98 22.48 14.98 -26.17
CA HIS A 98 23.80 14.89 -25.53
C HIS A 98 24.58 16.21 -25.55
N THR A 99 25.45 16.40 -24.55
CA THR A 99 26.43 17.50 -24.44
C THR A 99 27.78 17.11 -25.04
N ALA A 100 28.42 18.06 -25.76
CA ALA A 100 29.83 17.97 -26.18
C ALA A 100 30.39 19.36 -26.55
N GLY A 101 31.71 19.55 -26.42
CA GLY A 101 32.46 20.46 -27.32
C GLY A 101 32.63 21.93 -26.92
N ILE A 102 33.42 22.18 -25.87
CA ILE A 102 34.41 23.28 -25.70
C ILE A 102 34.42 24.41 -26.77
N GLY A 103 34.27 25.67 -26.31
CA GLY A 103 34.61 26.90 -27.05
C GLY A 103 34.95 28.04 -26.08
N ASN A 104 35.94 28.89 -26.40
CA ASN A 104 36.55 29.86 -25.47
C ASN A 104 36.31 31.33 -25.87
N LEU A 105 36.67 32.26 -24.97
CA LEU A 105 36.78 33.73 -25.10
C LEU A 105 35.50 34.56 -24.90
N GLY A 106 35.67 35.74 -24.28
CA GLY A 106 34.66 36.82 -24.24
C GLY A 106 34.35 37.37 -22.84
N ALA A 107 35.20 38.24 -22.30
CA ALA A 107 34.88 39.01 -21.09
C ALA A 107 34.36 40.41 -21.43
N SER A 108 33.27 40.85 -20.80
CA SER A 108 32.95 42.28 -20.55
C SER A 108 31.64 42.47 -19.76
N SER A 109 31.74 43.11 -18.60
CA SER A 109 30.69 43.94 -17.98
C SER A 109 31.32 45.33 -17.74
N PRO A 110 30.58 46.45 -17.84
CA PRO A 110 30.03 47.03 -16.61
C PRO A 110 28.77 47.93 -16.76
N SER A 111 28.37 48.54 -15.64
CA SER A 111 27.69 49.86 -15.52
C SER A 111 26.18 50.00 -15.74
N MET A 112 25.46 49.91 -14.61
CA MET A 112 24.56 50.94 -14.06
C MET A 112 24.20 52.18 -14.92
N SER A 113 22.91 52.51 -14.98
CA SER A 113 22.40 53.90 -14.91
C SER A 113 20.93 53.93 -14.48
N THR A 114 20.57 54.86 -13.59
CA THR A 114 19.18 55.37 -13.43
C THR A 114 19.17 56.86 -13.72
N PRO A 115 18.04 57.40 -14.20
CA PRO A 115 17.21 58.26 -13.34
C PRO A 115 15.69 58.02 -13.56
N GLY A 116 14.75 58.61 -12.81
CA GLY A 116 14.90 59.46 -11.62
C GLY A 116 13.67 60.33 -11.33
N ASN A 117 12.76 59.83 -10.47
CA ASN A 117 11.77 60.57 -9.66
C ASN A 117 10.59 61.30 -10.37
N LEU A 118 9.36 61.17 -9.81
CA LEU A 118 8.55 62.33 -9.34
C LEU A 118 7.29 61.90 -8.54
N SER A 119 7.29 62.27 -7.25
CA SER A 119 6.16 62.78 -6.43
C SER A 119 4.78 62.08 -6.36
N ALA A 120 4.68 61.15 -5.41
CA ALA A 120 3.80 61.19 -4.21
C ALA A 120 2.34 61.73 -4.25
N LYS A 121 1.42 60.93 -3.66
CA LYS A 121 0.57 61.34 -2.50
C LYS A 121 0.03 60.12 -1.72
N ARG A 122 -0.47 60.33 -0.48
CA ARG A 122 -0.78 59.27 0.51
C ARG A 122 -1.96 59.68 1.41
N MET A 123 -2.67 58.67 1.98
CA MET A 123 -3.76 58.77 3.00
C MET A 123 -5.09 59.42 2.53
N PRO A 124 -6.23 59.25 3.26
CA PRO A 124 -6.49 58.39 4.44
C PRO A 124 -7.65 57.36 4.24
N PRO A 125 -7.86 56.41 5.18
CA PRO A 125 -9.01 55.49 5.19
C PRO A 125 -10.32 56.17 5.66
N LYS A 126 -11.48 55.54 5.37
CA LYS A 126 -12.81 56.00 5.84
C LYS A 126 -13.74 54.85 6.26
N THR A 127 -14.41 55.06 7.38
CA THR A 127 -15.68 54.44 7.87
C THR A 127 -16.39 55.52 8.73
N PRO A 128 -17.65 55.37 9.19
CA PRO A 128 -18.63 54.28 9.02
C PRO A 128 -19.98 54.76 8.42
N ILE A 129 -20.99 53.87 8.39
CA ILE A 129 -22.44 54.16 8.66
C ILE A 129 -23.23 52.82 8.66
N ARG A 130 -24.38 52.78 9.34
CA ARG A 130 -25.25 51.59 9.53
C ARG A 130 -26.75 52.00 9.47
N PRO A 131 -27.65 51.22 8.84
CA PRO A 131 -29.10 51.30 9.05
C PRO A 131 -29.63 50.29 10.10
N LEU A 132 -30.83 50.54 10.63
CA LEU A 132 -31.44 49.80 11.75
C LEU A 132 -32.45 48.72 11.30
N GLY A 133 -32.73 47.77 12.21
CA GLY A 133 -33.77 46.74 12.15
C GLY A 133 -34.00 46.18 13.56
N VAL A 134 -35.21 45.75 13.88
CA VAL A 134 -35.75 45.73 15.27
C VAL A 134 -36.22 44.34 15.74
N SER A 135 -36.13 43.95 17.03
CA SER A 135 -35.43 44.59 18.17
C SER A 135 -35.14 43.67 19.38
N PRO A 136 -36.13 42.95 19.97
CA PRO A 136 -36.06 42.56 21.39
C PRO A 136 -36.07 41.00 21.61
N THR A 137 -36.03 40.42 22.82
CA THR A 137 -36.12 40.96 24.19
C THR A 137 -35.34 40.07 25.18
N ASN A 138 -34.87 40.65 26.31
CA ASN A 138 -34.47 39.99 27.58
C ASN A 138 -33.27 39.02 27.59
N MET A 139 -32.47 38.89 28.67
CA MET A 139 -32.20 39.75 29.84
C MET A 139 -30.88 39.31 30.53
N VAL A 140 -30.17 40.24 31.16
CA VAL A 140 -29.08 40.06 32.16
C VAL A 140 -27.80 39.30 31.74
N SER A 141 -26.65 39.89 32.10
CA SER A 141 -25.35 39.22 32.28
C SER A 141 -24.80 39.58 33.67
N PRO A 142 -23.82 38.84 34.19
CA PRO A 142 -22.61 39.53 34.65
C PRO A 142 -21.29 38.87 34.21
N LEU A 143 -20.21 39.64 34.32
CA LEU A 143 -18.91 39.39 33.71
C LEU A 143 -18.16 38.19 34.30
N LYS A 144 -17.35 37.54 33.46
CA LYS A 144 -15.99 37.16 33.85
C LYS A 144 -15.03 37.30 32.66
N THR A 145 -13.98 38.09 32.83
CA THR A 145 -12.94 38.31 31.82
C THR A 145 -12.11 37.05 31.63
N MET A 146 -11.92 36.61 30.40
CA MET A 146 -11.05 35.49 30.06
C MET A 146 -10.03 35.95 29.02
N GLU A 147 -8.74 35.93 29.38
CA GLU A 147 -7.67 36.27 28.44
C GLU A 147 -7.61 35.27 27.29
N LEU A 148 -7.46 35.79 26.07
CA LEU A 148 -7.06 35.01 24.89
C LEU A 148 -5.57 34.67 25.01
N SER A 149 -5.25 33.68 25.84
CA SER A 149 -3.91 33.11 25.94
C SER A 149 -3.48 32.59 24.57
N SER A 150 -2.53 33.30 23.94
CA SER A 150 -2.09 33.01 22.58
C SER A 150 -1.49 31.60 22.53
N ALA A 151 -2.07 30.72 21.71
CA ALA A 151 -1.72 29.31 21.68
C ALA A 151 -0.21 29.12 21.45
N ALA A 152 0.47 28.59 22.46
CA ALA A 152 1.92 28.40 22.43
C ALA A 152 2.30 27.54 21.22
N ARG A 153 2.99 28.14 20.25
CA ARG A 153 3.51 27.42 19.07
C ARG A 153 4.40 26.29 19.56
N ARG A 154 3.91 25.05 19.50
CA ARG A 154 4.71 23.84 19.74
C ARG A 154 5.98 23.97 18.89
N LYS A 155 7.14 24.15 19.52
CA LYS A 155 8.42 24.20 18.80
C LYS A 155 8.51 22.90 18.00
N LYS A 156 8.53 22.99 16.67
CA LYS A 156 8.93 21.85 15.84
C LYS A 156 10.26 21.37 16.39
N GLN A 157 10.31 20.10 16.80
CA GLN A 157 11.54 19.45 17.21
C GLN A 157 12.55 19.65 16.06
N LYS A 158 13.68 20.32 16.34
CA LYS A 158 14.66 20.62 15.30
C LYS A 158 15.11 19.27 14.73
N LEU A 159 15.04 19.09 13.41
CA LEU A 159 15.47 17.86 12.78
C LEU A 159 16.91 17.53 13.23
N PRO A 160 17.22 16.26 13.54
CA PRO A 160 18.56 15.89 13.98
C PRO A 160 19.58 16.33 12.92
N GLU A 161 20.62 17.03 13.35
CA GLU A 161 21.57 17.68 12.44
C GLU A 161 22.58 16.65 11.93
N LYS A 162 22.11 15.71 11.09
CA LYS A 162 22.91 14.62 10.49
C LYS A 162 24.02 15.14 9.57
N GLN A 163 23.96 16.37 9.07
CA GLN A 163 24.91 16.89 8.08
C GLN A 163 26.25 17.31 8.71
N LEU A 164 27.36 16.81 8.16
CA LEU A 164 28.70 17.34 8.46
C LEU A 164 28.92 18.67 7.74
N GLN A 165 29.48 19.66 8.45
CA GLN A 165 29.88 20.94 7.87
C GLN A 165 31.07 20.78 6.91
N ASP A 166 31.11 21.55 5.82
CA ASP A 166 32.16 21.52 4.79
C ASP A 166 33.58 21.70 5.34
N LYS A 167 33.73 22.50 6.41
CA LYS A 167 35.00 22.72 7.14
C LYS A 167 35.45 21.51 7.98
N VAL A 168 34.63 20.46 8.10
CA VAL A 168 35.03 19.11 8.53
C VAL A 168 35.47 18.29 7.30
N ALA A 169 34.73 18.40 6.19
CA ALA A 169 34.99 17.62 4.98
C ALA A 169 36.35 17.94 4.33
N ALA A 170 36.81 19.19 4.41
CA ALA A 170 38.16 19.59 4.01
C ALA A 170 39.30 19.00 4.89
N ILE A 171 38.98 18.27 5.97
CA ILE A 171 39.95 17.67 6.91
C ILE A 171 39.87 16.13 6.92
N LEU A 172 38.71 15.55 6.56
CA LEU A 172 38.46 14.10 6.58
C LEU A 172 37.85 13.68 5.24
N PRO A 173 38.63 13.10 4.30
CA PRO A 173 38.11 12.73 2.97
C PRO A 173 36.97 11.70 3.03
N GLU A 174 36.93 10.86 4.06
CA GLU A 174 35.88 9.87 4.30
C GLU A 174 34.51 10.51 4.57
N SER A 175 34.46 11.80 4.93
CA SER A 175 33.18 12.50 5.10
C SER A 175 32.34 12.54 3.83
N ALA A 176 32.98 12.54 2.65
CA ALA A 176 32.30 12.53 1.36
C ALA A 176 31.50 11.23 1.18
N LEU A 177 32.02 10.10 1.67
CA LEU A 177 31.30 8.83 1.69
C LEU A 177 30.08 8.90 2.62
N TYR A 178 30.22 9.56 3.78
CA TYR A 178 29.09 9.78 4.69
C TYR A 178 27.99 10.67 4.07
N THR A 179 28.36 11.73 3.33
CA THR A 179 27.38 12.54 2.57
C THR A 179 26.71 11.72 1.46
N GLN A 180 27.45 10.89 0.72
CA GLN A 180 26.87 9.98 -0.29
C GLN A 180 25.91 8.94 0.35
N LEU A 181 26.19 8.48 1.57
CA LEU A 181 25.30 7.59 2.33
C LEU A 181 24.01 8.31 2.74
N LEU A 182 24.07 9.56 3.21
CA LEU A 182 22.88 10.38 3.49
C LEU A 182 22.05 10.63 2.22
N GLU A 183 22.69 10.89 1.08
CA GLU A 183 22.00 11.03 -0.21
C GLU A 183 21.39 9.70 -0.71
N PHE A 184 21.95 8.56 -0.31
CA PHE A 184 21.39 7.25 -0.61
C PHE A 184 20.21 6.92 0.31
N GLU A 185 20.36 7.13 1.63
CA GLU A 185 19.31 7.04 2.65
C GLU A 185 18.08 7.85 2.23
N ALA A 186 18.24 9.15 1.92
CA ALA A 186 17.16 10.03 1.50
C ALA A 186 16.45 9.57 0.20
N ARG A 187 17.15 8.87 -0.71
CA ARG A 187 16.55 8.27 -1.91
C ARG A 187 15.78 6.99 -1.60
N VAL A 188 16.30 6.15 -0.69
CA VAL A 188 15.60 4.94 -0.22
C VAL A 188 14.34 5.32 0.55
N ASP A 189 14.41 6.29 1.46
CA ASP A 189 13.26 6.81 2.20
C ASP A 189 12.20 7.42 1.27
N ALA A 190 12.61 8.25 0.30
CA ALA A 190 11.68 8.82 -0.67
C ALA A 190 11.00 7.74 -1.53
N ALA A 191 11.69 6.65 -1.87
CA ALA A 191 11.12 5.51 -2.57
C ALA A 191 10.18 4.69 -1.67
N LEU A 192 10.55 4.45 -0.41
CA LEU A 192 9.75 3.71 0.57
C LEU A 192 8.47 4.46 0.95
N VAL A 193 8.55 5.77 1.20
CA VAL A 193 7.39 6.63 1.47
C VAL A 193 6.45 6.69 0.27
N ARG A 194 6.99 6.85 -0.96
CA ARG A 194 6.18 6.75 -2.18
C ARG A 194 5.49 5.40 -2.26
N LYS A 195 6.23 4.30 -2.07
CA LYS A 195 5.66 2.95 -2.16
C LYS A 195 4.62 2.67 -1.07
N LYS A 196 4.77 3.24 0.13
CA LYS A 196 3.75 3.20 1.18
C LYS A 196 2.46 3.90 0.73
N VAL A 197 2.55 5.03 0.05
CA VAL A 197 1.39 5.74 -0.53
C VAL A 197 0.76 4.93 -1.67
N ASP A 198 1.55 4.41 -2.61
CA ASP A 198 1.06 3.54 -3.71
C ASP A 198 0.24 2.36 -3.16
N ILE A 199 0.74 1.72 -2.09
CA ILE A 199 0.09 0.58 -1.43
C ILE A 199 -1.19 1.03 -0.71
N GLN A 200 -1.17 2.15 0.01
CA GLN A 200 -2.36 2.70 0.66
C GLN A 200 -3.47 3.07 -0.35
N GLU A 201 -3.11 3.56 -1.54
CA GLU A 201 -4.08 3.81 -2.61
C GLU A 201 -4.63 2.51 -3.22
N ALA A 202 -3.76 1.52 -3.49
CA ALA A 202 -4.17 0.20 -3.99
C ALA A 202 -5.07 -0.56 -3.01
N LEU A 203 -4.89 -0.38 -1.69
CA LEU A 203 -5.75 -0.96 -0.66
C LEU A 203 -7.07 -0.20 -0.47
N LYS A 204 -7.12 1.09 -0.83
CA LYS A 204 -8.37 1.89 -0.82
C LYS A 204 -9.29 1.52 -1.99
N ASN A 205 -8.71 1.23 -3.15
CA ASN A 205 -9.42 0.76 -4.34
C ASN A 205 -8.92 -0.66 -4.68
N PRO A 206 -9.30 -1.69 -3.89
CA PRO A 206 -8.79 -3.04 -4.06
C PRO A 206 -9.03 -3.52 -5.50
N THR A 207 -8.02 -4.17 -6.08
CA THR A 207 -8.15 -4.80 -7.38
C THR A 207 -8.85 -6.15 -7.22
N HIS A 208 -9.80 -6.43 -8.12
CA HIS A 208 -10.50 -7.71 -8.19
C HIS A 208 -10.15 -8.43 -9.50
N VAL A 209 -10.12 -9.76 -9.44
CA VAL A 209 -10.05 -10.66 -10.60
C VAL A 209 -11.36 -11.43 -10.71
N GLN A 210 -11.84 -11.66 -11.93
CA GLN A 210 -12.98 -12.55 -12.13
C GLN A 210 -12.55 -14.01 -11.94
N LYS A 211 -13.33 -14.74 -11.15
CA LYS A 211 -13.22 -16.20 -10.98
C LYS A 211 -14.62 -16.81 -11.07
N THR A 212 -14.69 -18.10 -11.41
CA THR A 212 -15.96 -18.83 -11.48
C THR A 212 -16.36 -19.33 -10.10
N LEU A 213 -17.50 -18.87 -9.60
CA LEU A 213 -18.20 -19.46 -8.46
C LEU A 213 -19.12 -20.57 -8.99
N ARG A 214 -18.75 -21.83 -8.75
CA ARG A 214 -19.60 -22.99 -9.04
C ARG A 214 -20.56 -23.24 -7.89
N ILE A 215 -21.86 -23.15 -8.16
CA ILE A 215 -22.94 -23.31 -7.18
C ILE A 215 -23.57 -24.69 -7.35
N TYR A 216 -23.49 -25.50 -6.29
CA TYR A 216 -24.09 -26.82 -6.18
C TYR A 216 -25.44 -26.73 -5.48
N VAL A 217 -26.50 -27.25 -6.11
CA VAL A 217 -27.82 -27.38 -5.51
C VAL A 217 -28.22 -28.85 -5.51
N PHE A 218 -28.50 -29.39 -4.32
CA PHE A 218 -28.91 -30.78 -4.15
C PHE A 218 -29.77 -30.94 -2.89
N ASN A 219 -30.49 -32.05 -2.78
CA ASN A 219 -31.23 -32.36 -1.57
C ASN A 219 -30.97 -33.80 -1.12
N THR A 220 -31.02 -34.01 0.19
CA THR A 220 -31.10 -35.32 0.84
C THR A 220 -32.47 -35.51 1.48
N HIS A 221 -32.80 -36.73 1.88
CA HIS A 221 -34.06 -37.06 2.55
C HIS A 221 -33.84 -38.12 3.64
N ALA A 222 -34.74 -38.17 4.62
CA ALA A 222 -34.72 -39.14 5.72
C ALA A 222 -36.14 -39.56 6.09
N ASN A 223 -36.29 -40.77 6.65
CA ASN A 223 -37.54 -41.33 7.18
C ASN A 223 -38.72 -41.40 6.18
N GLN A 224 -38.42 -41.43 4.87
CA GLN A 224 -39.43 -41.45 3.80
C GLN A 224 -40.13 -42.82 3.65
N ILE A 225 -39.48 -43.92 4.05
CA ILE A 225 -40.04 -45.27 3.95
C ILE A 225 -40.97 -45.54 5.13
N ARG A 226 -42.28 -45.66 4.85
CA ARG A 226 -43.30 -46.01 5.85
C ARG A 226 -43.27 -47.50 6.17
N THR A 227 -42.40 -47.92 7.08
CA THR A 227 -42.38 -49.32 7.58
C THR A 227 -43.61 -49.64 8.42
N ILE A 228 -44.18 -50.84 8.21
CA ILE A 228 -45.24 -51.44 9.03
C ILE A 228 -44.61 -52.58 9.83
N PRO A 229 -44.85 -52.71 11.15
CA PRO A 229 -45.68 -51.85 12.00
C PRO A 229 -45.06 -50.47 12.25
N LYS A 230 -45.92 -49.46 12.51
CA LYS A 230 -45.48 -48.14 12.99
C LYS A 230 -44.77 -48.29 14.35
N LYS A 231 -43.46 -48.06 14.39
CA LYS A 231 -42.76 -47.83 15.67
C LYS A 231 -43.27 -46.52 16.28
N PRO A 232 -43.62 -46.47 17.58
CA PRO A 232 -44.24 -45.29 18.18
C PRO A 232 -43.34 -44.04 18.18
N ASN A 233 -42.02 -44.23 18.22
CA ASN A 233 -41.02 -43.15 18.22
C ASN A 233 -40.33 -42.99 16.85
N ALA A 234 -41.03 -43.24 15.74
CA ALA A 234 -40.49 -42.99 14.40
C ALA A 234 -40.45 -41.48 14.11
N GLU A 235 -39.28 -40.94 13.78
CA GLU A 235 -39.15 -39.55 13.30
C GLU A 235 -40.00 -39.32 12.03
N PRO A 236 -40.55 -38.11 11.84
CA PRO A 236 -41.33 -37.78 10.64
C PRO A 236 -40.47 -37.78 9.37
N PRO A 237 -41.07 -38.03 8.19
CA PRO A 237 -40.40 -37.90 6.90
C PRO A 237 -39.89 -36.47 6.72
N THR A 238 -38.61 -36.33 6.39
CA THR A 238 -37.96 -35.02 6.20
C THR A 238 -37.15 -34.99 4.92
N TRP A 239 -36.97 -33.78 4.40
CA TRP A 239 -36.02 -33.46 3.34
C TRP A 239 -35.14 -32.30 3.77
N THR A 240 -33.93 -32.25 3.20
CA THR A 240 -32.94 -31.22 3.45
C THR A 240 -32.39 -30.73 2.11
N LEU A 241 -32.68 -29.48 1.76
CA LEU A 241 -32.08 -28.79 0.62
C LEU A 241 -30.73 -28.19 1.05
N LYS A 242 -29.69 -28.37 0.24
CA LYS A 242 -28.37 -27.78 0.43
C LYS A 242 -27.96 -26.98 -0.80
N ILE A 243 -27.51 -25.75 -0.54
CA ILE A 243 -26.97 -24.82 -1.54
C ILE A 243 -25.55 -24.48 -1.09
N VAL A 244 -24.54 -24.89 -1.84
CA VAL A 244 -23.11 -24.72 -1.49
C VAL A 244 -22.39 -24.16 -2.71
N GLY A 245 -21.51 -23.17 -2.55
CA GLY A 245 -20.72 -22.65 -3.66
C GLY A 245 -19.22 -22.68 -3.39
N ARG A 246 -18.44 -22.87 -4.45
CA ARG A 246 -16.97 -22.96 -4.40
C ARG A 246 -16.37 -22.13 -5.52
N ILE A 247 -15.24 -21.46 -5.27
CA ILE A 247 -14.51 -20.76 -6.32
C ILE A 247 -13.59 -21.77 -7.01
N LEU A 248 -13.64 -21.84 -8.33
CA LEU A 248 -12.75 -22.68 -9.14
C LEU A 248 -11.41 -21.96 -9.34
N GLU A 249 -10.31 -22.66 -9.08
CA GLU A 249 -8.98 -22.21 -9.48
C GLU A 249 -8.73 -22.63 -10.93
N ASP A 250 -8.33 -21.64 -11.74
CA ASP A 250 -7.98 -21.70 -13.16
C ASP A 250 -8.92 -22.50 -14.09
N GLY A 251 -10.21 -22.52 -13.72
CA GLY A 251 -11.30 -23.13 -14.50
C GLY A 251 -11.41 -24.65 -14.34
N VAL A 252 -10.54 -25.27 -13.54
CA VAL A 252 -10.58 -26.72 -13.27
C VAL A 252 -11.43 -26.98 -12.03
N ASP A 253 -12.31 -27.98 -12.11
CA ASP A 253 -13.00 -28.52 -10.95
C ASP A 253 -12.17 -29.69 -10.38
N PRO A 254 -11.64 -29.61 -9.15
CA PRO A 254 -10.82 -30.67 -8.58
C PRO A 254 -11.64 -31.92 -8.17
N ASP A 255 -12.96 -31.81 -8.03
CA ASP A 255 -13.81 -32.90 -7.54
C ASP A 255 -14.29 -33.83 -8.68
N GLN A 256 -13.56 -34.93 -8.89
CA GLN A 256 -14.27 -36.20 -9.15
C GLN A 256 -15.09 -36.59 -7.90
N PRO A 257 -16.22 -37.29 -8.05
CA PRO A 257 -17.20 -37.41 -6.97
C PRO A 257 -16.69 -38.25 -5.78
N GLY A 258 -16.44 -37.60 -4.64
CA GLY A 258 -16.15 -38.33 -3.39
C GLY A 258 -15.85 -37.45 -2.17
N VAL A 259 -15.05 -36.39 -2.30
CA VAL A 259 -14.54 -35.62 -1.16
C VAL A 259 -14.65 -34.12 -1.40
N VAL A 260 -15.57 -33.45 -0.70
CA VAL A 260 -15.64 -31.98 -0.68
C VAL A 260 -14.36 -31.45 -0.01
N GLN A 261 -13.38 -31.03 -0.80
CA GLN A 261 -12.18 -30.38 -0.26
C GLN A 261 -12.55 -29.08 0.48
N LYS A 262 -11.79 -28.76 1.52
CA LYS A 262 -11.99 -27.57 2.36
C LYS A 262 -11.82 -26.30 1.52
N SER A 263 -12.66 -25.30 1.74
CA SER A 263 -12.56 -23.99 1.09
C SER A 263 -11.17 -23.38 1.32
N ASN A 264 -10.56 -22.85 0.25
CA ASN A 264 -9.26 -22.18 0.34
C ASN A 264 -9.41 -20.89 1.19
N PRO A 265 -8.75 -20.76 2.36
CA PRO A 265 -8.89 -19.60 3.24
C PRO A 265 -8.21 -18.32 2.70
N SER A 266 -7.75 -18.33 1.44
CA SER A 266 -7.45 -17.14 0.65
C SER A 266 -8.71 -16.33 0.31
N TYR A 267 -9.84 -17.01 0.04
CA TYR A 267 -11.00 -16.44 -0.64
C TYR A 267 -12.18 -16.05 0.27
N PRO A 268 -13.08 -15.15 -0.18
CA PRO A 268 -14.38 -14.93 0.46
C PRO A 268 -15.25 -16.20 0.39
N LYS A 269 -15.98 -16.47 1.47
CA LYS A 269 -16.94 -17.58 1.55
C LYS A 269 -18.13 -17.36 0.61
N PHE A 270 -18.82 -18.45 0.25
CA PHE A 270 -19.99 -18.43 -0.64
C PHE A 270 -21.00 -17.30 -0.37
N SER A 271 -21.44 -17.11 0.89
CA SER A 271 -22.46 -16.12 1.22
C SER A 271 -22.00 -14.67 1.08
N SER A 272 -20.68 -14.40 1.01
CA SER A 272 -20.15 -13.05 0.81
C SER A 272 -20.52 -12.45 -0.55
N PHE A 273 -20.73 -13.30 -1.57
CA PHE A 273 -21.08 -12.89 -2.93
C PHE A 273 -22.55 -12.50 -3.11
N PHE A 274 -23.42 -12.73 -2.11
CA PHE A 274 -24.86 -12.47 -2.23
C PHE A 274 -25.32 -11.42 -1.23
N LYS A 275 -26.18 -10.51 -1.68
CA LYS A 275 -26.89 -9.50 -0.88
C LYS A 275 -28.09 -10.14 -0.18
N ARG A 276 -28.82 -10.99 -0.90
CA ARG A 276 -29.98 -11.74 -0.41
C ARG A 276 -30.09 -13.09 -1.13
N VAL A 277 -30.55 -14.10 -0.40
CA VAL A 277 -30.93 -15.42 -0.92
C VAL A 277 -32.36 -15.70 -0.48
N THR A 278 -33.24 -15.97 -1.44
CA THR A 278 -34.65 -16.29 -1.18
C THR A 278 -34.98 -17.66 -1.77
N ILE A 279 -35.57 -18.54 -0.95
CA ILE A 279 -35.96 -19.89 -1.30
C ILE A 279 -37.48 -19.98 -1.15
N SER A 280 -38.17 -20.22 -2.26
CA SER A 280 -39.62 -20.34 -2.35
C SER A 280 -40.05 -21.79 -2.59
N LEU A 281 -40.75 -22.34 -1.62
CA LEU A 281 -41.35 -23.68 -1.62
C LEU A 281 -42.78 -23.64 -2.20
N ASP A 282 -43.40 -24.80 -2.42
CA ASP A 282 -44.81 -24.86 -2.80
C ASP A 282 -45.70 -24.37 -1.64
N GLN A 283 -46.44 -23.29 -1.87
CA GLN A 283 -47.39 -22.70 -0.93
C GLN A 283 -48.53 -23.68 -0.56
N ARG A 284 -48.87 -24.64 -1.42
CA ARG A 284 -49.86 -25.69 -1.14
C ARG A 284 -49.36 -26.74 -0.15
N LEU A 285 -48.05 -26.86 0.02
CA LEU A 285 -47.40 -27.78 0.96
C LEU A 285 -46.93 -27.08 2.25
N TYR A 286 -46.62 -25.78 2.18
CA TYR A 286 -46.09 -25.00 3.30
C TYR A 286 -46.76 -23.61 3.47
N PRO A 287 -48.09 -23.51 3.68
CA PRO A 287 -48.80 -22.22 3.66
C PRO A 287 -48.12 -21.10 4.46
N ASP A 288 -47.78 -21.35 5.73
CA ASP A 288 -47.25 -20.33 6.64
C ASP A 288 -45.75 -20.05 6.46
N ASN A 289 -45.01 -20.95 5.80
CA ASN A 289 -43.54 -21.00 5.83
C ASN A 289 -42.92 -21.35 4.46
N HIS A 290 -43.61 -21.00 3.36
CA HIS A 290 -43.17 -21.28 1.99
C HIS A 290 -42.05 -20.34 1.50
N ILE A 291 -41.80 -19.21 2.14
CA ILE A 291 -40.69 -18.30 1.80
C ILE A 291 -39.65 -18.31 2.92
N ILE A 292 -38.40 -18.61 2.56
CA ILE A 292 -37.24 -18.55 3.45
C ILE A 292 -36.28 -17.53 2.85
N MET A 293 -35.91 -16.51 3.63
CA MET A 293 -35.11 -15.38 3.16
C MET A 293 -33.92 -15.13 4.08
N TRP A 294 -32.72 -15.03 3.51
CA TRP A 294 -31.49 -14.64 4.17
C TRP A 294 -30.97 -13.34 3.57
N GLU A 295 -30.59 -12.37 4.40
CA GLU A 295 -30.02 -11.08 3.99
C GLU A 295 -28.63 -10.90 4.59
N ASN A 296 -27.63 -10.62 3.74
CA ASN A 296 -26.22 -10.49 4.11
C ASN A 296 -26.00 -9.44 5.21
N ALA A 297 -26.67 -8.29 5.09
CA ALA A 297 -26.61 -7.18 6.05
C ALA A 297 -27.20 -7.50 7.44
N ARG A 298 -27.83 -8.67 7.64
CA ARG A 298 -28.32 -9.16 8.94
C ARG A 298 -27.54 -10.36 9.47
N SER A 299 -26.59 -10.88 8.68
CA SER A 299 -25.82 -12.07 9.05
C SER A 299 -24.60 -11.67 9.90
N PRO A 300 -24.36 -12.31 11.06
CA PRO A 300 -23.24 -11.96 11.93
C PRO A 300 -21.88 -12.44 11.38
N ALA A 301 -21.86 -13.38 10.43
CA ALA A 301 -20.66 -13.91 9.81
C ALA A 301 -20.96 -14.56 8.45
N PRO A 302 -20.03 -14.58 7.48
CA PRO A 302 -20.22 -15.31 6.22
C PRO A 302 -20.24 -16.84 6.40
N HIS A 303 -20.97 -17.51 5.51
CA HIS A 303 -21.21 -18.96 5.46
C HIS A 303 -20.76 -19.56 4.11
N GLU A 304 -20.41 -20.86 4.09
CA GLU A 304 -20.03 -21.60 2.86
C GLU A 304 -21.24 -22.16 2.09
N GLY A 305 -22.43 -22.10 2.68
CA GLY A 305 -23.64 -22.67 2.11
C GLY A 305 -24.86 -22.39 3.00
N PHE A 306 -26.03 -22.76 2.47
CA PHE A 306 -27.31 -22.71 3.16
C PHE A 306 -27.92 -24.11 3.21
N GLU A 307 -28.49 -24.47 4.35
CA GLU A 307 -29.14 -25.75 4.59
C GLU A 307 -30.56 -25.54 5.13
N VAL A 308 -31.56 -26.10 4.44
CA VAL A 308 -32.97 -25.98 4.79
C VAL A 308 -33.54 -27.38 5.01
N LYS A 309 -33.79 -27.75 6.26
CA LYS A 309 -34.54 -28.96 6.64
C LYS A 309 -36.02 -28.63 6.87
N ARG A 310 -36.92 -29.47 6.35
CA ARG A 310 -38.37 -29.43 6.56
C ARG A 310 -38.95 -30.85 6.62
N GLN A 311 -40.14 -30.98 7.20
CA GLN A 311 -40.93 -32.22 7.15
C GLN A 311 -41.73 -32.29 5.84
N GLY A 312 -41.90 -33.47 5.26
CA GLY A 312 -42.69 -33.69 4.05
C GLY A 312 -42.34 -34.97 3.31
N ASP A 313 -43.36 -35.59 2.69
CA ASP A 313 -43.31 -36.85 1.94
C ASP A 313 -43.79 -36.72 0.49
N LYS A 314 -43.74 -35.51 -0.08
CA LYS A 314 -44.10 -35.20 -1.49
C LYS A 314 -42.96 -34.48 -2.22
N GLU A 315 -42.74 -34.84 -3.48
CA GLU A 315 -41.81 -34.14 -4.37
C GLU A 315 -42.46 -32.86 -4.94
N PHE A 316 -41.66 -31.80 -5.07
CA PHE A 316 -42.09 -30.51 -5.66
C PHE A 316 -40.86 -29.72 -6.15
N THR A 317 -41.07 -28.68 -6.95
CA THR A 317 -39.99 -27.77 -7.40
C THR A 317 -39.83 -26.61 -6.42
N VAL A 318 -38.60 -26.39 -5.97
CA VAL A 318 -38.18 -25.22 -5.20
C VAL A 318 -37.60 -24.17 -6.15
N ASN A 319 -38.02 -22.93 -5.97
CA ASN A 319 -37.48 -21.77 -6.68
C ASN A 319 -36.45 -21.06 -5.79
N ILE A 320 -35.23 -20.89 -6.26
CA ILE A 320 -34.14 -20.23 -5.54
C ILE A 320 -33.78 -18.95 -6.28
N ARG A 321 -33.88 -17.80 -5.60
CA ARG A 321 -33.45 -16.50 -6.11
C ARG A 321 -32.20 -16.04 -5.37
N LEU A 322 -31.14 -15.75 -6.13
CA LEU A 322 -29.86 -15.24 -5.62
C LEU A 322 -29.65 -13.81 -6.10
N GLU A 323 -29.66 -12.84 -5.18
CA GLU A 323 -29.31 -11.44 -5.45
C GLU A 323 -27.82 -11.24 -5.16
N MET A 324 -27.02 -10.95 -6.20
CA MET A 324 -25.57 -10.72 -6.05
C MET A 324 -25.26 -9.45 -5.26
N LYS A 325 -24.19 -9.51 -4.45
CA LYS A 325 -23.53 -8.35 -3.84
C LYS A 325 -22.31 -7.99 -4.68
N TYR A 326 -22.41 -6.92 -5.47
CA TYR A 326 -21.27 -6.32 -6.14
C TYR A 326 -20.63 -5.25 -5.25
N GLU A 327 -19.30 -5.27 -5.17
CA GLU A 327 -18.50 -4.32 -4.41
C GLU A 327 -17.30 -3.91 -5.28
N PRO A 328 -17.24 -2.68 -5.82
CA PRO A 328 -18.26 -1.63 -5.76
C PRO A 328 -19.60 -1.97 -6.45
N GLU A 329 -20.68 -1.29 -6.07
CA GLU A 329 -22.04 -1.58 -6.56
C GLU A 329 -22.17 -1.35 -8.08
N LYS A 330 -22.69 -2.38 -8.76
CA LYS A 330 -23.00 -2.38 -10.20
C LYS A 330 -24.50 -2.21 -10.43
N PHE A 331 -24.86 -1.60 -11.55
CA PHE A 331 -26.24 -1.32 -11.95
C PHE A 331 -26.48 -1.86 -13.36
N LYS A 332 -27.69 -2.38 -13.63
CA LYS A 332 -28.15 -2.66 -15.00
C LYS A 332 -28.64 -1.36 -15.65
N LEU A 333 -28.17 -1.07 -16.85
CA LEU A 333 -28.50 0.14 -17.58
C LEU A 333 -29.88 0.02 -18.24
N SER A 334 -30.61 1.14 -18.32
CA SER A 334 -31.82 1.23 -19.15
C SER A 334 -31.49 0.94 -20.63
N PRO A 335 -32.43 0.38 -21.43
CA PRO A 335 -32.18 0.09 -22.85
C PRO A 335 -31.63 1.27 -23.65
N ALA A 336 -32.15 2.49 -23.44
CA ALA A 336 -31.68 3.69 -24.12
C ALA A 336 -30.21 4.05 -23.78
N LEU A 337 -29.78 3.88 -22.52
CA LEU A 337 -28.40 4.14 -22.11
C LEU A 337 -27.46 3.00 -22.52
N MET A 338 -27.97 1.76 -22.57
CA MET A 338 -27.28 0.58 -23.07
C MET A 338 -26.97 0.70 -24.57
N GLU A 339 -27.91 1.19 -25.37
CA GLU A 339 -27.73 1.49 -26.81
C GLU A 339 -26.64 2.55 -27.05
N VAL A 340 -26.57 3.58 -26.20
CA VAL A 340 -25.55 4.64 -26.29
C VAL A 340 -24.15 4.14 -25.94
N LEU A 341 -24.01 3.29 -24.92
CA LEU A 341 -22.71 2.94 -24.34
C LEU A 341 -22.18 1.55 -24.71
N GLY A 342 -23.04 0.63 -25.18
CA GLY A 342 -22.70 -0.78 -25.38
C GLY A 342 -22.49 -1.56 -24.07
N ILE A 343 -22.98 -1.06 -22.94
CA ILE A 343 -22.76 -1.61 -21.59
C ILE A 343 -24.10 -2.05 -21.00
N GLU A 344 -24.23 -3.31 -20.58
CA GLU A 344 -25.43 -3.81 -19.90
C GLU A 344 -25.38 -3.59 -18.37
N VAL A 345 -24.25 -3.94 -17.73
CA VAL A 345 -24.06 -3.85 -16.27
C VAL A 345 -22.66 -3.34 -15.94
N ASP A 346 -22.56 -2.18 -15.27
CA ASP A 346 -21.30 -1.66 -14.72
C ASP A 346 -21.58 -0.75 -13.49
N THR A 347 -20.51 -0.29 -12.85
CA THR A 347 -20.48 0.63 -11.73
C THR A 347 -20.79 2.07 -12.15
N ARG A 348 -21.46 2.83 -11.29
CA ARG A 348 -21.83 4.24 -11.56
C ARG A 348 -20.65 5.14 -12.01
N PRO A 349 -19.43 5.04 -11.43
CA PRO A 349 -18.28 5.83 -11.91
C PRO A 349 -17.84 5.46 -13.32
N ARG A 350 -17.83 4.17 -13.69
CA ARG A 350 -17.43 3.71 -15.02
C ARG A 350 -18.48 4.08 -16.07
N ILE A 351 -19.77 4.07 -15.73
CA ILE A 351 -20.85 4.58 -16.60
C ILE A 351 -20.68 6.08 -16.87
N ILE A 352 -20.39 6.89 -15.84
CA ILE A 352 -20.10 8.34 -16.03
C ILE A 352 -18.87 8.54 -16.92
N ALA A 353 -17.80 7.75 -16.70
CA ALA A 353 -16.61 7.80 -17.54
C ALA A 353 -16.91 7.39 -18.99
N ALA A 354 -17.73 6.37 -19.23
CA ALA A 354 -18.12 5.93 -20.57
C ALA A 354 -18.91 7.03 -21.33
N ILE A 355 -19.82 7.74 -20.66
CA ILE A 355 -20.54 8.90 -21.22
C ILE A 355 -19.56 10.03 -21.59
N TRP A 356 -18.57 10.31 -20.74
CA TRP A 356 -17.51 11.30 -21.05
C TRP A 356 -16.65 10.89 -22.26
N HIS A 357 -16.29 9.61 -22.38
CA HIS A 357 -15.56 9.10 -23.53
C HIS A 357 -16.41 9.18 -24.82
N TYR A 358 -17.70 8.82 -24.76
CA TYR A 358 -18.65 8.96 -25.87
C TYR A 358 -18.75 10.42 -26.36
N VAL A 359 -18.97 11.36 -25.43
CA VAL A 359 -19.06 12.80 -25.71
C VAL A 359 -17.77 13.33 -26.34
N LYS A 360 -16.60 12.89 -25.88
CA LYS A 360 -15.31 13.25 -26.49
C LYS A 360 -15.11 12.62 -27.87
N ALA A 361 -15.37 11.34 -28.04
CA ALA A 361 -15.19 10.62 -29.31
C ALA A 361 -16.05 11.23 -30.43
N ARG A 362 -17.29 11.65 -30.09
CA ARG A 362 -18.21 12.33 -31.02
C ARG A 362 -18.03 13.86 -31.08
N LYS A 363 -17.03 14.43 -30.39
CA LYS A 363 -16.74 15.88 -30.34
C LYS A 363 -17.95 16.74 -29.91
N LEU A 364 -18.79 16.21 -29.02
CA LEU A 364 -20.04 16.84 -28.57
C LEU A 364 -19.85 17.90 -27.47
N GLN A 365 -18.64 18.07 -26.95
CA GLN A 365 -18.30 19.09 -25.96
C GLN A 365 -18.39 20.50 -26.60
N ASN A 366 -19.00 21.45 -25.89
CA ASN A 366 -19.22 22.79 -26.44
C ASN A 366 -17.89 23.60 -26.44
N PRO A 367 -17.46 24.18 -27.58
CA PRO A 367 -16.18 24.89 -27.68
C PRO A 367 -16.17 26.24 -26.95
N GLY A 368 -17.33 26.86 -26.71
CA GLY A 368 -17.45 28.13 -25.99
C GLY A 368 -17.60 27.97 -24.47
N ASP A 369 -18.06 26.81 -24.00
CA ASP A 369 -18.10 26.46 -22.57
C ASP A 369 -17.84 24.95 -22.38
N PRO A 370 -16.59 24.54 -22.10
CA PRO A 370 -16.22 23.15 -21.89
C PRO A 370 -16.96 22.44 -20.74
N SER A 371 -17.70 23.17 -19.89
CA SER A 371 -18.54 22.60 -18.82
C SER A 371 -19.78 21.88 -19.37
N PHE A 372 -20.15 22.14 -20.62
CA PHE A 372 -21.32 21.57 -21.30
C PHE A 372 -20.94 20.67 -22.48
N PHE A 373 -21.87 19.79 -22.81
CA PHE A 373 -21.93 19.09 -24.09
C PHE A 373 -23.34 19.20 -24.67
N ASN A 374 -23.42 19.09 -26.00
CA ASN A 374 -24.68 18.98 -26.72
C ASN A 374 -25.00 17.48 -26.86
N CYS A 375 -26.23 17.09 -26.55
CA CYS A 375 -26.70 15.73 -26.69
C CYS A 375 -27.01 15.45 -28.18
N ASP A 376 -26.42 14.39 -28.74
CA ASP A 376 -26.86 13.85 -30.03
C ASP A 376 -28.17 13.04 -29.87
N PRO A 377 -28.87 12.65 -30.96
CA PRO A 377 -30.19 12.02 -30.84
C PRO A 377 -30.25 10.75 -29.93
N PRO A 378 -29.20 9.91 -29.84
CA PRO A 378 -29.10 8.89 -28.79
C PRO A 378 -29.05 9.45 -27.37
N LEU A 379 -28.17 10.43 -27.07
CA LEU A 379 -28.13 11.06 -25.74
C LEU A 379 -29.40 11.85 -25.39
N GLN A 380 -30.08 12.44 -26.37
CA GLN A 380 -31.38 13.11 -26.18
C GLN A 380 -32.46 12.10 -25.74
N ARG A 381 -32.48 10.89 -26.32
CA ARG A 381 -33.38 9.79 -25.90
C ARG A 381 -33.10 9.27 -24.49
N VAL A 382 -31.89 9.46 -23.96
CA VAL A 382 -31.58 9.21 -22.55
C VAL A 382 -32.05 10.39 -21.69
N PHE A 383 -31.52 11.59 -21.94
CA PHE A 383 -31.58 12.68 -20.97
C PHE A 383 -32.78 13.64 -21.07
N GLY A 384 -33.48 13.63 -22.22
CA GLY A 384 -34.58 14.54 -22.53
C GLY A 384 -34.16 16.00 -22.76
N GLU A 385 -32.87 16.27 -22.95
CA GLU A 385 -32.29 17.63 -23.06
C GLU A 385 -31.32 17.71 -24.24
N GLU A 386 -31.36 18.81 -24.99
CA GLU A 386 -30.45 19.07 -26.12
C GLU A 386 -29.03 19.44 -25.67
N ARG A 387 -28.87 20.06 -24.49
CA ARG A 387 -27.58 20.51 -23.96
C ARG A 387 -27.52 20.30 -22.44
N MET A 388 -26.45 19.67 -21.95
CA MET A 388 -26.28 19.28 -20.55
C MET A 388 -24.91 19.70 -19.99
N LYS A 389 -24.84 20.01 -18.68
CA LYS A 389 -23.58 20.18 -17.94
C LYS A 389 -23.05 18.82 -17.48
N PHE A 390 -21.73 18.60 -17.55
CA PHE A 390 -21.11 17.36 -17.04
C PHE A 390 -21.44 17.07 -15.56
N THR A 391 -21.62 18.10 -14.72
CA THR A 391 -22.01 17.94 -13.31
C THR A 391 -23.41 17.36 -13.12
N MET A 392 -24.33 17.57 -14.07
CA MET A 392 -25.71 17.06 -14.01
C MET A 392 -25.82 15.59 -14.43
N VAL A 393 -24.84 15.06 -15.18
CA VAL A 393 -24.83 13.68 -15.68
C VAL A 393 -25.02 12.68 -14.54
N SER A 394 -24.29 12.86 -13.43
CA SER A 394 -24.39 11.95 -12.26
C SER A 394 -25.80 11.88 -11.68
N GLN A 395 -26.53 13.01 -11.64
CA GLN A 395 -27.93 13.04 -11.21
C GLN A 395 -28.83 12.40 -12.27
N LYS A 396 -28.74 12.86 -13.52
CA LYS A 396 -29.59 12.45 -14.65
C LYS A 396 -29.50 10.96 -14.99
N ILE A 397 -28.34 10.31 -14.89
CA ILE A 397 -28.24 8.86 -15.12
C ILE A 397 -29.01 8.03 -14.07
N SER A 398 -29.32 8.57 -12.88
CA SER A 398 -29.89 7.77 -11.78
C SER A 398 -31.21 7.09 -12.16
N GLN A 399 -32.04 7.73 -13.00
CA GLN A 399 -33.29 7.15 -13.51
C GLN A 399 -33.09 6.03 -14.55
N HIS A 400 -31.84 5.84 -15.01
CA HIS A 400 -31.42 4.80 -15.96
C HIS A 400 -30.58 3.69 -15.31
N LEU A 401 -30.38 3.73 -13.99
CA LEU A 401 -29.62 2.74 -13.22
C LEU A 401 -30.57 1.88 -12.39
N PHE A 402 -30.68 0.60 -12.75
CA PHE A 402 -31.52 -0.38 -12.06
C PHE A 402 -30.65 -1.38 -11.29
N PRO A 403 -31.19 -2.03 -10.24
CA PRO A 403 -30.48 -3.15 -9.63
C PRO A 403 -30.23 -4.26 -10.67
N PRO A 404 -29.05 -4.93 -10.66
CA PRO A 404 -28.79 -6.09 -11.51
C PRO A 404 -29.84 -7.17 -11.30
N GLN A 405 -30.15 -7.92 -12.37
CA GLN A 405 -31.13 -9.01 -12.27
C GLN A 405 -30.59 -10.13 -11.36
N PRO A 406 -31.42 -10.66 -10.44
CA PRO A 406 -31.04 -11.81 -9.65
C PRO A 406 -31.02 -13.08 -10.50
N ILE A 407 -30.30 -14.08 -10.02
CA ILE A 407 -30.20 -15.40 -10.65
C ILE A 407 -31.33 -16.27 -10.10
N HIS A 408 -32.07 -16.93 -10.98
CA HIS A 408 -33.13 -17.88 -10.63
C HIS A 408 -32.65 -19.29 -10.94
N LEU A 409 -32.68 -20.17 -9.93
CA LEU A 409 -32.36 -21.58 -10.05
C LEU A 409 -33.58 -22.40 -9.63
N GLU A 410 -33.97 -23.37 -10.44
CA GLU A 410 -35.01 -24.33 -10.08
C GLU A 410 -34.38 -25.65 -9.61
N HIS A 411 -34.94 -26.24 -8.55
CA HIS A 411 -34.51 -27.56 -8.06
C HIS A 411 -35.71 -28.41 -7.66
N LYS A 412 -35.90 -29.55 -8.32
CA LYS A 412 -36.91 -30.53 -7.91
C LYS A 412 -36.40 -31.32 -6.69
N ILE A 413 -37.11 -31.21 -5.56
CA ILE A 413 -36.88 -32.02 -4.36
C ILE A 413 -37.19 -33.48 -4.70
N LYS A 414 -36.16 -34.34 -4.66
CA LYS A 414 -36.28 -35.79 -4.89
C LYS A 414 -36.32 -36.54 -3.56
N LEU A 415 -37.31 -37.41 -3.38
CA LEU A 415 -37.52 -38.18 -2.14
C LEU A 415 -37.17 -39.67 -2.28
N LEU A 416 -36.66 -40.07 -3.44
CA LEU A 416 -36.24 -41.43 -3.76
C LEU A 416 -34.89 -41.44 -4.49
N GLY A 417 -34.14 -42.52 -4.30
CA GLY A 417 -32.82 -42.72 -4.91
C GLY A 417 -31.68 -42.04 -4.15
N ASN A 418 -30.45 -42.51 -4.38
CA ASN A 418 -29.27 -41.92 -3.79
C ASN A 418 -28.97 -40.58 -4.51
N THR A 419 -28.91 -39.47 -3.78
CA THR A 419 -28.51 -38.14 -4.30
C THR A 419 -27.17 -37.67 -3.69
N PRO A 420 -26.05 -38.35 -3.99
CA PRO A 420 -24.75 -37.69 -3.90
C PRO A 420 -24.71 -36.52 -4.90
N ALA A 421 -23.82 -35.54 -4.67
CA ALA A 421 -23.77 -34.33 -5.49
C ALA A 421 -23.56 -34.63 -6.98
N GLY A 422 -24.36 -34.03 -7.87
CA GLY A 422 -24.15 -34.15 -9.32
C GLY A 422 -25.26 -33.72 -10.28
N THR A 423 -26.53 -33.57 -9.88
CA THR A 423 -27.61 -33.32 -10.87
C THR A 423 -27.66 -31.94 -11.50
N ALA A 424 -27.11 -30.91 -10.85
CA ALA A 424 -26.92 -29.58 -11.44
C ALA A 424 -25.81 -28.82 -10.70
N CYS A 425 -24.93 -28.17 -11.45
CA CYS A 425 -24.03 -27.14 -10.95
C CYS A 425 -24.16 -25.91 -11.85
N TYR A 426 -24.15 -24.72 -11.23
CA TYR A 426 -24.37 -23.45 -11.92
C TYR A 426 -23.13 -22.57 -11.76
N ASP A 427 -22.48 -22.24 -12.87
CA ASP A 427 -21.28 -21.41 -12.88
C ASP A 427 -21.63 -19.93 -13.02
N VAL A 428 -21.08 -19.10 -12.13
CA VAL A 428 -21.31 -17.66 -12.13
C VAL A 428 -19.99 -16.91 -11.95
N LEU A 429 -19.74 -15.89 -12.77
CA LEU A 429 -18.55 -15.04 -12.61
C LEU A 429 -18.72 -14.11 -11.41
N VAL A 430 -17.72 -14.10 -10.51
CA VAL A 430 -17.66 -13.22 -9.34
C VAL A 430 -16.32 -12.47 -9.27
N ASP A 431 -16.36 -11.23 -8.80
CA ASP A 431 -15.18 -10.37 -8.68
C ASP A 431 -14.49 -10.61 -7.31
N VAL A 432 -13.35 -11.31 -7.30
CA VAL A 432 -12.62 -11.71 -6.09
C VAL A 432 -11.42 -10.79 -5.86
N PRO A 433 -11.20 -10.22 -4.65
CA PRO A 433 -10.00 -9.42 -4.35
C PRO A 433 -8.70 -10.20 -4.58
N ILE A 434 -7.67 -9.58 -5.16
CA ILE A 434 -6.40 -10.25 -5.45
C ILE A 434 -5.71 -10.69 -4.13
N PRO A 435 -5.24 -11.95 -3.98
CA PRO A 435 -4.65 -12.46 -2.73
C PRO A 435 -3.53 -11.60 -2.11
N ILE A 436 -2.71 -10.95 -2.96
CA ILE A 436 -1.59 -10.09 -2.53
C ILE A 436 -2.02 -8.92 -1.63
N LEU A 437 -3.30 -8.50 -1.67
CA LEU A 437 -3.83 -7.46 -0.79
C LEU A 437 -3.59 -7.79 0.70
N ARG A 438 -3.63 -9.08 1.07
CA ARG A 438 -3.33 -9.56 2.43
C ARG A 438 -1.88 -9.31 2.84
N GLU A 439 -0.94 -9.53 1.92
CA GLU A 439 0.49 -9.29 2.10
C GLU A 439 0.78 -7.78 2.16
N LEU A 440 0.13 -6.99 1.32
CA LEU A 440 0.21 -5.54 1.33
C LEU A 440 -0.27 -4.91 2.66
N TYR A 441 -1.34 -5.43 3.26
CA TYR A 441 -1.76 -5.03 4.61
C TYR A 441 -0.69 -5.38 5.67
N ALA A 442 -0.08 -6.57 5.59
CA ALA A 442 0.97 -6.98 6.54
C ALA A 442 2.24 -6.12 6.40
N LEU A 443 2.64 -5.78 5.17
CA LEU A 443 3.77 -4.87 4.91
C LEU A 443 3.52 -3.48 5.50
N LEU A 444 2.31 -2.93 5.38
CA LEU A 444 1.99 -1.64 6.01
C LEU A 444 2.05 -1.69 7.54
N ALA A 445 1.55 -2.77 8.16
CA ALA A 445 1.57 -2.93 9.61
C ALA A 445 3.00 -3.02 10.18
N ASN A 446 3.92 -3.65 9.44
CA ASN A 446 5.32 -3.79 9.83
C ASN A 446 6.13 -2.49 9.61
N ALA A 447 5.71 -1.62 8.69
CA ALA A 447 6.50 -0.47 8.23
C ALA A 447 6.41 0.80 9.12
N GLU A 448 5.90 0.71 10.36
CA GLU A 448 5.56 1.91 11.13
C GLU A 448 6.56 2.29 12.26
N LYS A 449 7.39 1.37 12.79
CA LYS A 449 8.28 1.64 13.95
C LYS A 449 9.58 0.84 13.98
N ASN A 450 10.64 1.35 13.36
CA ASN A 450 11.99 0.79 13.45
C ASN A 450 12.81 1.43 14.58
N LYS A 451 12.59 1.00 15.83
CA LYS A 451 13.30 1.54 17.03
C LYS A 451 14.83 1.47 16.94
N GLU A 452 15.35 0.52 16.18
CA GLU A 452 16.79 0.34 15.94
C GLU A 452 17.34 1.49 15.10
N VAL A 453 16.58 1.97 14.11
CA VAL A 453 16.92 3.16 13.30
C VAL A 453 16.90 4.42 14.17
N ASP A 454 15.87 4.61 15.02
CA ASP A 454 15.82 5.72 15.99
C ASP A 454 17.07 5.76 16.89
N THR A 455 17.54 4.57 17.31
CA THR A 455 18.72 4.40 18.17
C THR A 455 20.02 4.69 17.41
N CYS A 456 20.14 4.23 16.16
CA CYS A 456 21.26 4.55 15.29
C CYS A 456 21.35 6.07 15.01
N ASP A 457 20.21 6.74 14.80
CA ASP A 457 20.16 8.18 14.56
C ASP A 457 20.62 9.00 15.76
N GLU A 458 20.24 8.62 16.99
CA GLU A 458 20.76 9.26 18.20
C GLU A 458 22.27 9.03 18.36
N ALA A 459 22.78 7.84 18.03
CA ALA A 459 24.21 7.54 18.04
C ALA A 459 24.98 8.39 17.01
N ILE A 460 24.48 8.49 15.76
CA ILE A 460 25.03 9.33 14.69
C ILE A 460 25.08 10.80 15.12
N CYS A 461 23.98 11.35 15.65
CA CYS A 461 23.93 12.73 16.11
C CYS A 461 24.82 12.99 17.33
N THR A 462 25.12 11.95 18.12
CA THR A 462 26.07 12.03 19.23
C THR A 462 27.53 11.98 18.75
N ALA A 463 27.83 11.20 17.71
CA ALA A 463 29.13 11.21 17.04
C ALA A 463 29.43 12.56 16.36
N ILE A 464 28.46 13.11 15.62
CA ILE A 464 28.59 14.42 14.94
C ILE A 464 28.86 15.55 15.95
N ARG A 465 28.14 15.59 17.07
CA ARG A 465 28.42 16.54 18.16
C ARG A 465 29.86 16.46 18.69
N LYS A 466 30.40 15.24 18.87
CA LYS A 466 31.80 15.03 19.24
C LYS A 466 32.77 15.51 18.15
N ILE A 467 32.51 15.20 16.88
CA ILE A 467 33.35 15.63 15.74
C ILE A 467 33.45 17.17 15.68
N HIS A 468 32.35 17.89 15.86
CA HIS A 468 32.37 19.36 15.90
C HIS A 468 33.17 19.92 17.07
N GLU A 469 33.06 19.32 18.26
CA GLU A 469 33.83 19.72 19.44
C GLU A 469 35.32 19.43 19.30
N HIS A 470 35.70 18.25 18.78
CA HIS A 470 37.10 17.94 18.47
C HIS A 470 37.68 18.87 17.39
N ARG A 471 36.91 19.22 16.35
CA ARG A 471 37.33 20.21 15.35
C ARG A 471 37.50 21.60 15.98
N ARG A 472 36.61 22.04 16.88
CA ARG A 472 36.75 23.31 17.60
C ARG A 472 38.06 23.34 18.40
N ARG A 473 38.32 22.31 19.20
CA ARG A 473 39.58 22.17 19.97
C ARG A 473 40.81 22.16 19.06
N ARG A 474 40.80 21.39 17.96
CA ARG A 474 41.90 21.40 16.97
C ARG A 474 42.12 22.80 16.39
N SER A 475 41.05 23.53 16.08
CA SER A 475 41.14 24.88 15.51
C SER A 475 41.72 25.89 16.51
N PHE A 476 41.33 25.77 17.79
CA PHE A 476 41.87 26.58 18.89
C PHE A 476 43.39 26.35 19.06
N PHE A 477 43.82 25.10 19.23
CA PHE A 477 45.24 24.78 19.41
C PHE A 477 46.09 25.09 18.17
N LEU A 478 45.53 24.95 16.96
CA LEU A 478 46.22 25.29 15.71
C LEU A 478 46.39 26.81 15.56
N GLY A 479 45.40 27.62 15.92
CA GLY A 479 45.53 29.07 15.92
C GLY A 479 46.64 29.54 16.87
N PHE A 480 46.64 29.02 18.09
CA PHE A 480 47.70 29.29 19.07
C PHE A 480 49.09 28.87 18.58
N SER A 481 49.23 27.71 17.92
CA SER A 481 50.53 27.26 17.41
C SER A 481 51.01 27.99 16.15
N GLN A 482 50.13 28.71 15.45
CA GLN A 482 50.46 29.46 14.24
C GLN A 482 50.80 30.93 14.53
N SER A 483 50.11 31.58 15.48
CA SER A 483 50.44 32.94 15.93
C SER A 483 50.05 33.12 17.41
N PRO A 484 50.93 32.77 18.36
CA PRO A 484 50.57 32.68 19.77
C PRO A 484 50.25 34.05 20.40
N VAL A 485 50.89 35.13 19.95
CA VAL A 485 50.69 36.49 20.50
C VAL A 485 49.33 37.03 20.07
N GLU A 486 49.10 37.15 18.75
CA GLU A 486 47.82 37.61 18.19
C GLU A 486 46.63 36.76 18.67
N PHE A 487 46.85 35.45 18.84
CA PHE A 487 45.83 34.55 19.38
C PHE A 487 45.51 34.82 20.86
N ILE A 488 46.51 35.10 21.71
CA ILE A 488 46.29 35.46 23.11
C ILE A 488 45.53 36.79 23.19
N ASP A 489 45.94 37.81 22.43
CA ASP A 489 45.30 39.13 22.45
C ASP A 489 43.84 39.04 21.97
N ALA A 490 43.59 38.33 20.86
CA ALA A 490 42.23 38.09 20.36
C ALA A 490 41.37 37.22 21.30
N LEU A 491 41.98 36.28 22.04
CA LEU A 491 41.29 35.46 23.04
C LEU A 491 40.89 36.30 24.27
N ILE A 492 41.77 37.17 24.75
CA ILE A 492 41.48 38.11 25.84
C ILE A 492 40.38 39.07 25.43
N GLU A 493 40.44 39.64 24.21
CA GLU A 493 39.39 40.52 23.71
C GLU A 493 38.04 39.79 23.56
N SER A 494 38.04 38.55 23.05
CA SER A 494 36.82 37.74 22.96
C SER A 494 36.24 37.45 24.34
N GLN A 495 37.04 36.96 25.29
CA GLN A 495 36.57 36.65 26.65
C GLN A 495 36.07 37.90 27.38
N SER A 496 36.70 39.07 27.18
CA SER A 496 36.22 40.34 27.71
C SER A 496 34.87 40.74 27.13
N ARG A 497 34.67 40.55 25.82
CA ARG A 497 33.36 40.78 25.15
C ARG A 497 32.30 39.80 25.63
N ASP A 498 32.62 38.51 25.69
CA ASP A 498 31.70 37.44 26.10
C ASP A 498 31.25 37.62 27.57
N LEU A 499 32.17 38.01 28.46
CA LEU A 499 31.85 38.28 29.87
C LEU A 499 30.90 39.48 30.03
N LYS A 500 31.11 40.57 29.28
CA LYS A 500 30.21 41.73 29.27
C LYS A 500 28.80 41.38 28.78
N ILE A 501 28.71 40.56 27.73
CA ILE A 501 27.44 40.05 27.20
C ILE A 501 26.70 39.20 28.26
N VAL A 502 27.42 38.33 28.97
CA VAL A 502 26.84 37.50 30.05
C VAL A 502 26.41 38.35 31.27
N ALA A 503 27.17 39.40 31.60
CA ALA A 503 26.82 40.35 32.66
C ALA A 503 25.64 41.29 32.30
N GLY A 504 25.23 41.33 31.03
CA GLY A 504 24.22 42.27 30.54
C GLY A 504 24.70 43.72 30.46
N GLU A 505 26.02 43.95 30.51
CA GLU A 505 26.60 45.29 30.39
C GLU A 505 26.44 45.83 28.98
N ALA A 506 26.11 47.13 28.86
CA ALA A 506 26.17 47.81 27.59
C ALA A 506 27.60 47.77 27.02
N SER A 507 27.75 47.78 25.70
CA SER A 507 29.05 47.67 24.99
C SER A 507 29.92 48.94 25.07
N ARG A 508 29.96 49.57 26.24
CA ARG A 508 30.86 50.66 26.59
C ARG A 508 32.24 50.13 26.96
N SER A 509 33.24 50.94 26.70
CA SER A 509 34.62 50.63 27.03
C SER A 509 35.21 51.83 27.75
N ALA A 510 35.13 51.80 29.08
CA ALA A 510 35.63 52.86 29.95
C ALA A 510 37.09 53.25 29.65
N GLU A 511 37.89 52.34 29.10
CA GLU A 511 39.26 52.65 28.67
C GLU A 511 39.30 53.46 27.37
N LYS A 512 38.43 53.17 26.39
CA LYS A 512 38.30 54.04 25.20
C LYS A 512 37.70 55.40 25.57
N GLU A 513 36.73 55.42 26.48
CA GLU A 513 36.11 56.66 27.02
C GLU A 513 37.10 57.56 27.81
N ARG A 514 38.30 57.07 28.17
CA ARG A 514 39.39 57.88 28.74
C ARG A 514 40.28 58.56 27.69
N HIS A 515 40.26 58.11 26.44
CA HIS A 515 41.14 58.62 25.39
C HIS A 515 40.47 59.76 24.64
N SER A 516 41.20 60.86 24.39
CA SER A 516 40.65 62.05 23.69
C SER A 516 40.12 61.74 22.30
N GLU A 517 40.71 60.76 21.62
CA GLU A 517 40.27 60.24 20.31
C GLU A 517 38.81 59.78 20.28
N PHE A 518 38.28 59.28 21.41
CA PHE A 518 36.89 58.82 21.51
C PHE A 518 35.90 59.97 21.28
N PHE A 519 36.19 61.14 21.82
CA PHE A 519 35.37 62.35 21.70
C PHE A 519 35.52 63.09 20.36
N ASN A 520 36.46 62.65 19.51
CA ASN A 520 36.71 63.21 18.18
C ASN A 520 36.02 62.40 17.05
N GLN A 521 35.15 61.45 17.38
CA GLN A 521 34.46 60.61 16.40
C GLN A 521 33.08 61.16 15.98
N PRO A 522 32.50 60.71 14.85
CA PRO A 522 31.33 61.34 14.24
C PRO A 522 29.96 60.90 14.79
N TRP A 523 29.89 60.45 16.06
CA TRP A 523 28.71 59.79 16.64
C TRP A 523 27.76 60.71 17.42
#